data_AF-A0A7R9DVY9-F1
#
_entry.id   AF-A0A7R9DVY9-F1
#
_cell.length_a   1.000
_cell.length_b   1.000
_cell.length_c   1.000
_cell.angle_alpha   90.00
_cell.angle_beta   90.00
_cell.angle_gamma   90.00
#
_symmetry.space_group_name_H-M   'P 1'
#
loop_
_entity.id
_entity.type
_entity.pdbx_description
1 polymer ?
#
loop_
_entity_poly.entity_id
_entity_poly.type
_entity_poly.pdbx_seq_one_letter_code
_entity_poly.pdbx_strand_id
1 'polypeptide(L)'
;QNALDLTAPASDILLKNRQNSWFQLSGHPDCFAPAGPGTIWKKRSGGQENAEREVYEELGSDPETQDLVPRYFREVDYHGERFIELQDLLHGFIDPHVMDVKMGTRTFLESEVQKTNAREDLYQKMVQVDPNAPTPEEHRQKAVTKLRYMQFREQQSSTCSRGFRIEAMKVRK
;
A
#
# COMPACT_ATOMS: atom_id res chain seq x y z
N GLN A 1 -17.26 -4.72 6.74
CA GLN A 1 -18.03 -3.61 6.16
C GLN A 1 -17.05 -2.51 5.81
N ASN A 2 -16.79 -2.10 4.58
CA ASN A 2 -17.22 -2.55 3.26
C ASN A 2 -16.00 -2.33 2.36
N ALA A 3 -15.59 -3.34 1.60
CA ALA A 3 -14.79 -3.07 0.41
C ALA A 3 -15.66 -2.25 -0.55
N LEU A 4 -15.09 -1.25 -1.22
CA LEU A 4 -15.75 -0.54 -2.30
C LEU A 4 -16.42 -1.56 -3.24
N ASP A 5 -17.76 -1.60 -3.23
CA ASP A 5 -18.56 -2.47 -4.08
C ASP A 5 -18.64 -1.82 -5.47
N LEU A 6 -17.50 -1.77 -6.18
CA LEU A 6 -17.40 -1.29 -7.54
C LEU A 6 -17.86 -2.43 -8.46
N THR A 7 -19.17 -2.58 -8.60
CA THR A 7 -19.78 -3.39 -9.65
C THR A 7 -19.73 -2.63 -10.99
N ALA A 8 -18.53 -2.46 -11.53
CA ALA A 8 -18.40 -2.29 -13.00
C ALA A 8 -18.93 -3.58 -13.66
N PRO A 9 -19.51 -3.53 -14.88
CA PRO A 9 -20.37 -4.59 -15.39
C PRO A 9 -19.58 -5.89 -15.55
N ALA A 10 -19.68 -6.72 -14.52
CA ALA A 10 -19.04 -8.01 -14.48
C ALA A 10 -19.82 -8.90 -15.43
N SER A 11 -19.27 -9.16 -16.62
CA SER A 11 -19.78 -10.21 -17.49
C SER A 11 -19.80 -11.53 -16.71
N ASP A 12 -20.82 -12.38 -16.94
CA ASP A 12 -21.12 -13.61 -16.19
C ASP A 12 -19.95 -14.60 -16.00
N ILE A 13 -18.84 -14.38 -16.70
CA ILE A 13 -17.57 -15.12 -16.57
C ILE A 13 -16.85 -14.77 -15.25
N LEU A 14 -17.01 -13.56 -14.71
CA LEU A 14 -16.40 -13.12 -13.45
C LEU A 14 -17.03 -13.79 -12.22
N LEU A 15 -18.30 -14.18 -12.29
CA LEU A 15 -19.00 -14.87 -11.20
C LEU A 15 -18.50 -16.30 -10.98
N LYS A 16 -17.98 -16.97 -12.02
CA LYS A 16 -17.52 -18.37 -11.93
C LYS A 16 -16.11 -18.56 -11.37
N ASN A 17 -15.29 -17.50 -11.30
CA ASN A 17 -13.90 -17.55 -10.79
C ASN A 17 -13.72 -16.99 -9.37
N ARG A 18 -14.79 -16.91 -8.59
CA ARG A 18 -14.79 -16.52 -7.16
C ARG A 18 -14.02 -17.47 -6.22
N GLN A 19 -13.23 -18.42 -6.74
CA GLN A 19 -12.32 -19.22 -5.94
C GLN A 19 -10.99 -18.50 -5.61
N ASN A 20 -10.66 -17.40 -6.28
CA ASN A 20 -9.50 -16.60 -5.92
C ASN A 20 -9.90 -15.55 -4.88
N SER A 21 -9.61 -15.85 -3.61
CA SER A 21 -9.77 -14.95 -2.49
C SER A 21 -8.70 -13.86 -2.53
N TRP A 22 -8.83 -12.88 -3.44
CA TRP A 22 -7.96 -11.71 -3.43
C TRP A 22 -8.02 -11.02 -2.06
N PHE A 23 -6.87 -10.60 -1.52
CA PHE A 23 -6.76 -9.91 -0.24
C PHE A 23 -5.66 -8.85 -0.26
N GLN A 24 -5.81 -7.86 0.60
CA GLN A 24 -4.80 -6.83 0.85
C GLN A 24 -4.11 -7.09 2.19
N LEU A 25 -2.78 -7.23 2.18
CA LEU A 25 -2.00 -7.40 3.42
C LEU A 25 -1.73 -6.08 4.16
N SER A 26 -1.37 -5.05 3.39
CA SER A 26 -0.86 -3.80 3.92
C SER A 26 -1.37 -2.62 3.09
N GLY A 27 -1.09 -1.40 3.54
CA GLY A 27 -1.54 -0.18 2.89
C GLY A 27 -2.88 0.32 3.42
N HIS A 28 -3.39 1.38 2.81
CA HIS A 28 -4.66 1.96 3.21
C HIS A 28 -5.83 1.10 2.71
N PRO A 29 -6.88 0.90 3.52
CA PRO A 29 -8.13 0.34 3.04
C PRO A 29 -8.64 1.11 1.82
N ASP A 30 -9.40 0.44 0.96
CA ASP A 30 -10.07 1.04 -0.20
C ASP A 30 -9.14 1.58 -1.30
N CYS A 31 -7.87 1.18 -1.29
CA CYS A 31 -6.91 1.52 -2.34
C CYS A 31 -6.91 0.54 -3.53
N PHE A 32 -7.59 -0.60 -3.43
CA PHE A 32 -7.56 -1.63 -4.47
C PHE A 32 -8.96 -2.16 -4.78
N ALA A 33 -9.18 -2.51 -6.04
CA ALA A 33 -10.40 -3.17 -6.51
C ALA A 33 -10.05 -4.21 -7.60
N PRO A 34 -10.76 -5.35 -7.69
CA PRO A 34 -10.63 -6.25 -8.82
C PRO A 34 -11.00 -5.54 -10.14
N ALA A 35 -10.20 -5.72 -11.19
CA ALA A 35 -10.43 -5.10 -12.50
C ALA A 35 -10.98 -6.09 -13.54
N GLY A 36 -10.35 -7.26 -13.63
CA GLY A 36 -10.67 -8.30 -14.59
C GLY A 36 -9.84 -9.56 -14.33
N PRO A 37 -9.93 -10.58 -15.20
CA PRO A 37 -9.12 -11.80 -15.05
C PRO A 37 -7.62 -11.48 -15.03
N GLY A 38 -6.98 -11.70 -13.88
CA GLY A 38 -5.54 -11.47 -13.72
C GLY A 38 -5.14 -10.01 -13.51
N THR A 39 -6.09 -9.09 -13.29
CA THR A 39 -5.79 -7.66 -13.10
C THR A 39 -6.53 -7.05 -11.91
N ILE A 40 -5.90 -6.05 -11.31
CA ILE A 40 -6.41 -5.25 -10.20
C ILE A 40 -6.26 -3.76 -10.52
N TRP A 41 -7.20 -2.96 -10.06
CA TRP A 41 -7.08 -1.52 -10.00
C TRP A 41 -6.45 -1.11 -8.68
N LYS A 42 -5.45 -0.24 -8.75
CA LYS A 42 -4.88 0.47 -7.61
C LYS A 42 -5.22 1.94 -7.74
N LYS A 43 -5.84 2.49 -6.70
CA LYS A 43 -6.17 3.91 -6.62
C LYS A 43 -4.88 4.72 -6.59
N ARG A 44 -4.80 5.74 -7.44
CA ARG A 44 -3.64 6.65 -7.46
C ARG A 44 -3.58 7.40 -6.14
N SER A 45 -2.45 7.27 -5.44
CA SER A 45 -2.20 7.92 -4.15
C SER A 45 -1.31 9.13 -4.39
N GLY A 46 -1.84 10.36 -4.24
CA GLY A 46 -1.06 11.58 -4.40
C GLY A 46 -1.83 12.73 -5.02
N GLY A 47 -1.24 13.93 -4.98
CA GLY A 47 -1.73 15.12 -5.70
C GLY A 47 -1.49 15.01 -7.20
N GLN A 48 -1.09 16.11 -7.86
CA GLN A 48 -0.83 16.10 -9.31
C GLN A 48 0.33 15.19 -9.75
N GLU A 49 1.21 14.78 -8.82
CA GLU A 49 2.36 13.92 -9.10
C GLU A 49 1.93 12.48 -9.39
N ASN A 50 2.40 11.93 -10.53
CA ASN A 50 2.06 10.58 -11.00
C ASN A 50 3.22 9.58 -10.84
N ALA A 51 4.04 9.78 -9.81
CA ALA A 51 5.30 9.06 -9.64
C ALA A 51 5.13 7.53 -9.69
N GLU A 52 4.03 6.99 -9.17
CA GLU A 52 3.81 5.54 -9.20
C GLU A 52 3.55 5.01 -10.62
N ARG A 53 2.73 5.69 -11.43
CA ARG A 53 2.50 5.27 -12.82
C ARG A 53 3.80 5.34 -13.61
N GLU A 54 4.51 6.46 -13.49
CA GLU A 54 5.77 6.70 -14.20
C GLU A 54 6.79 5.61 -13.88
N VAL A 55 6.94 5.23 -12.60
CA VAL A 55 7.82 4.13 -12.20
C VAL A 55 7.42 2.80 -12.84
N TYR A 56 6.13 2.47 -12.91
CA TYR A 56 5.70 1.24 -13.57
C TYR A 56 5.92 1.25 -15.09
N GLU A 57 5.75 2.41 -15.74
CA GLU A 57 6.00 2.55 -17.19
C GLU A 57 7.50 2.41 -17.49
N GLU A 58 8.36 3.07 -16.72
CA GLU A 58 9.82 3.01 -16.88
C GLU A 58 10.35 1.59 -16.59
N LEU A 59 10.05 1.03 -15.41
CA LEU A 59 10.51 -0.32 -15.04
C LEU A 59 9.90 -1.42 -15.91
N GLY A 60 8.67 -1.22 -16.40
CA GLY A 60 8.02 -2.15 -17.32
C GLY A 60 8.62 -2.12 -18.74
N SER A 61 9.34 -1.06 -19.10
CA SER A 61 10.03 -0.92 -20.39
C SER A 61 11.49 -1.37 -20.38
N ASP A 62 12.07 -1.49 -19.18
CA ASP A 62 13.46 -1.90 -18.97
C ASP A 62 13.59 -3.43 -18.95
N PRO A 63 14.35 -4.05 -19.89
CA PRO A 63 14.55 -5.48 -19.94
C PRO A 63 15.12 -6.12 -18.68
N GLU A 64 15.87 -5.37 -17.87
CA GLU A 64 16.49 -5.87 -16.63
C GLU A 64 15.52 -5.90 -15.45
N THR A 65 14.46 -5.09 -15.47
CA THR A 65 13.54 -4.91 -14.33
C THR A 65 12.09 -5.27 -14.61
N GLN A 66 11.67 -5.42 -15.87
CA GLN A 66 10.28 -5.71 -16.26
C GLN A 66 9.68 -6.97 -15.61
N ASP A 67 10.51 -7.97 -15.29
CA ASP A 67 10.07 -9.23 -14.66
C ASP A 67 10.04 -9.14 -13.11
N LEU A 68 10.51 -8.03 -12.53
CA LEU A 68 10.57 -7.79 -11.08
C LEU A 68 9.40 -6.97 -10.55
N VAL A 69 8.60 -6.38 -11.44
CA VAL A 69 7.46 -5.52 -11.10
C VAL A 69 6.15 -6.06 -11.68
N PRO A 70 5.00 -5.81 -11.03
CA PRO A 70 3.70 -6.05 -11.67
C PRO A 70 3.61 -5.35 -13.01
N ARG A 71 3.14 -6.06 -14.05
CA ARG A 71 2.85 -5.43 -15.34
C ARG A 71 1.81 -4.32 -15.16
N TYR A 72 2.12 -3.13 -15.66
CA TYR A 72 1.17 -2.04 -15.82
C TYR A 72 0.45 -2.14 -17.15
N PHE A 73 -0.86 -1.89 -17.14
CA PHE A 73 -1.70 -2.00 -18.34
C PHE A 73 -2.17 -0.64 -18.85
N ARG A 74 -2.73 0.19 -17.97
CA ARG A 74 -3.34 1.49 -18.34
C ARG A 74 -3.74 2.30 -17.11
N GLU A 75 -4.04 3.57 -17.32
CA GLU A 75 -4.85 4.37 -16.40
C GLU A 75 -6.35 4.17 -16.65
N VAL A 76 -7.13 4.34 -15.58
CA VAL A 76 -8.58 4.22 -15.58
C VAL A 76 -9.17 5.38 -14.77
N ASP A 77 -10.07 6.15 -15.39
CA ASP A 77 -10.95 7.09 -14.69
C ASP A 77 -12.28 6.40 -14.37
N TYR A 78 -12.66 6.36 -13.10
CA TYR A 78 -13.90 5.73 -12.63
C TYR A 78 -14.53 6.55 -11.49
N HIS A 79 -15.78 6.99 -11.69
CA HIS A 79 -16.51 7.86 -10.74
C HIS A 79 -15.74 9.09 -10.25
N GLY A 80 -14.95 9.72 -11.13
CA GLY A 80 -14.16 10.91 -10.79
C GLY A 80 -12.87 10.61 -10.02
N GLU A 81 -12.57 9.34 -9.79
CA GLU A 81 -11.32 8.87 -9.18
C GLU A 81 -10.42 8.24 -10.26
N ARG A 82 -9.10 8.34 -10.05
CA ARG A 82 -8.11 7.77 -10.97
C ARG A 82 -7.45 6.53 -10.38
N PHE A 83 -7.31 5.53 -11.24
CA PHE A 83 -6.70 4.24 -10.93
C PHE A 83 -5.64 3.90 -11.98
N ILE A 84 -4.72 3.03 -11.59
CA ILE A 84 -3.86 2.29 -12.50
C ILE A 84 -4.28 0.82 -12.49
N GLU A 85 -4.38 0.22 -13.67
CA GLU A 85 -4.62 -1.22 -13.82
C GLU A 85 -3.27 -1.96 -13.84
N LEU A 86 -3.11 -2.87 -12.90
CA LEU A 86 -1.89 -3.65 -12.67
C LEU A 86 -2.19 -5.15 -12.72
N GLN A 87 -1.16 -5.94 -12.97
CA GLN A 87 -1.21 -7.40 -12.84
C GLN A 87 -1.57 -7.79 -11.40
N ASP A 88 -2.54 -8.70 -11.26
CA ASP A 88 -2.81 -9.37 -10.00
C ASP A 88 -1.74 -10.45 -9.75
N LEU A 89 -0.79 -10.16 -8.88
CA LEU A 89 0.29 -11.10 -8.52
C LEU A 89 -0.23 -12.35 -7.78
N LEU A 90 -1.46 -12.34 -7.27
CA LEU A 90 -2.07 -13.50 -6.64
C LEU A 90 -2.83 -14.37 -7.65
N HIS A 91 -3.00 -13.91 -8.88
CA HIS A 91 -3.72 -14.65 -9.90
C HIS A 91 -3.01 -15.97 -10.24
N GLY A 92 -3.78 -17.07 -10.26
CA GLY A 92 -3.27 -18.40 -10.53
C GLY A 92 -2.69 -19.13 -9.30
N PHE A 93 -2.52 -18.43 -8.16
CA PHE A 93 -2.16 -19.08 -6.91
C PHE A 93 -3.41 -19.62 -6.19
N ILE A 94 -3.31 -20.83 -5.66
CA ILE A 94 -4.31 -21.41 -4.76
C ILE A 94 -3.78 -21.27 -3.34
N ASP A 95 -4.51 -20.52 -2.50
CA ASP A 95 -4.14 -20.24 -1.09
C ASP A 95 -2.70 -19.70 -0.92
N PRO A 96 -2.35 -18.56 -1.54
CA PRO A 96 -0.99 -18.04 -1.47
C PRO A 96 -0.62 -17.58 -0.06
N HIS A 97 0.62 -17.91 0.32
CA HIS A 97 1.30 -17.34 1.47
C HIS A 97 2.03 -16.08 1.00
N VAL A 98 1.78 -14.96 1.66
CA VAL A 98 2.28 -13.66 1.18
C VAL A 98 2.93 -12.93 2.34
N MET A 99 4.09 -12.33 2.08
CA MET A 99 4.80 -11.46 3.01
C MET A 99 5.05 -10.12 2.32
N ASP A 100 4.71 -9.04 3.01
CA ASP A 100 5.03 -7.69 2.60
C ASP A 100 6.27 -7.22 3.36
N VAL A 101 7.34 -6.93 2.61
CA VAL A 101 8.60 -6.43 3.16
C VAL A 101 8.83 -5.01 2.65
N LYS A 102 8.88 -4.06 3.58
CA LYS A 102 9.22 -2.68 3.26
C LYS A 102 10.74 -2.52 3.26
N MET A 103 11.25 -2.02 2.14
CA MET A 103 12.69 -1.83 1.89
C MET A 103 13.15 -0.41 2.25
N GLY A 104 14.46 -0.28 2.49
CA GLY A 104 15.14 0.98 2.78
C GLY A 104 15.53 1.13 4.26
N THR A 105 16.57 1.91 4.52
CA THR A 105 16.97 2.35 5.87
C THR A 105 16.18 3.59 6.35
N ARG A 106 15.43 4.21 5.43
CA ARG A 106 14.54 5.35 5.64
C ARG A 106 13.28 5.15 4.79
N THR A 107 12.11 5.46 5.35
CA THR A 107 10.79 5.17 4.77
C THR A 107 9.88 6.39 4.60
N PHE A 108 10.44 7.59 4.74
CA PHE A 108 9.83 8.88 4.38
C PHE A 108 10.71 9.59 3.36
N LEU A 109 10.15 10.45 2.50
CA LEU A 109 10.93 11.25 1.56
C LEU A 109 11.55 12.49 2.25
N GLU A 110 12.63 13.04 1.68
CA GLU A 110 13.27 14.24 2.25
C GLU A 110 12.35 15.46 2.17
N SER A 111 11.54 15.56 1.12
CA SER A 111 10.51 16.58 0.96
C SER A 111 9.42 16.51 2.03
N GLU A 112 9.25 15.36 2.70
CA GLU A 112 8.29 15.20 3.79
C GLU A 112 8.82 15.70 5.13
N VAL A 113 10.13 15.93 5.26
CA VAL A 113 10.75 16.41 6.50
C VAL A 113 10.23 17.80 6.87
N GLN A 114 9.92 18.63 5.87
CA GLN A 114 9.40 19.99 6.07
C GLN A 114 7.91 20.01 6.44
N LYS A 115 7.18 18.87 6.34
CA LYS A 115 5.75 18.81 6.64
C LYS A 115 5.53 18.61 8.14
N THR A 116 5.09 19.66 8.81
CA THR A 116 4.88 19.69 10.27
C THR A 116 3.44 19.38 10.70
N ASN A 117 2.53 19.13 9.77
CA ASN A 117 1.13 18.82 10.09
C ASN A 117 1.03 17.55 10.94
N ALA A 118 0.49 17.70 12.14
CA ALA A 118 0.23 16.59 13.05
C ALA A 118 -1.03 15.81 12.64
N ARG A 119 -1.04 14.51 12.93
CA ARG A 119 -2.07 13.57 12.53
C ARG A 119 -2.49 12.70 13.71
N GLU A 120 -3.79 12.70 13.98
CA GLU A 120 -4.39 11.89 15.04
C GLU A 120 -4.31 10.39 14.72
N ASP A 121 -4.53 9.99 13.46
CA ASP A 121 -4.51 8.58 13.06
C ASP A 121 -3.13 7.93 13.25
N LEU A 122 -2.06 8.71 13.07
CA LEU A 122 -0.69 8.25 13.32
C LEU A 122 -0.38 8.14 14.82
N TYR A 123 -0.90 9.05 15.64
CA TYR A 123 -0.76 8.99 17.09
C TYR A 123 -1.46 7.75 17.66
N GLN A 124 -2.69 7.48 17.23
CA GLN A 124 -3.43 6.28 17.65
C GLN A 124 -2.67 5.00 17.32
N LYS A 125 -2.11 4.90 16.10
CA LYS A 125 -1.25 3.77 15.70
C LYS A 125 0.03 3.67 16.52
N MET A 126 0.63 4.80 16.90
CA MET A 126 1.85 4.83 17.71
C MET A 126 1.58 4.30 19.12
N VAL A 127 0.53 4.78 19.78
CA VAL A 127 0.12 4.35 21.13
C VAL A 127 -0.26 2.87 21.16
N GLN A 128 -0.89 2.35 20.10
CA GLN A 128 -1.21 0.92 19.99
C GLN A 128 0.04 0.03 19.98
N VAL A 129 1.17 0.53 19.49
CA VAL A 129 2.45 -0.19 19.48
C VAL A 129 3.19 0.00 20.80
N ASP A 130 3.33 1.25 21.24
CA ASP A 130 3.97 1.60 22.52
C ASP A 130 3.29 2.84 23.13
N PRO A 131 2.50 2.67 24.21
CA PRO A 131 1.81 3.78 24.86
C PRO A 131 2.74 4.85 25.46
N ASN A 132 4.01 4.53 25.72
CA ASN A 132 4.98 5.45 26.35
C ASN A 132 5.87 6.15 25.32
N ALA A 133 5.76 5.79 24.04
CA ALA A 133 6.60 6.37 23.00
C ALA A 133 6.27 7.85 22.67
N PRO A 134 5.00 8.31 22.70
CA PRO A 134 4.70 9.71 22.49
C PRO A 134 5.20 10.59 23.65
N THR A 135 5.57 11.83 23.34
CA THR A 135 5.93 12.82 24.35
C THR A 135 4.69 13.31 25.11
N PRO A 136 4.84 13.96 26.29
CA PRO A 136 3.71 14.56 27.00
C PRO A 136 2.91 15.55 26.14
N GLU A 137 3.58 16.28 25.23
CA GLU A 137 2.88 17.20 24.32
C GLU A 137 2.08 16.47 23.24
N GLU A 138 2.65 15.43 22.65
CA GLU A 138 1.95 14.58 21.67
C GLU A 138 0.74 13.88 22.29
N HIS A 139 0.82 13.48 23.56
CA HIS A 139 -0.33 12.97 24.32
C HIS A 139 -1.41 14.04 24.54
N ARG A 140 -1.03 15.28 24.88
CA ARG A 140 -1.98 16.38 25.04
C ARG A 140 -2.69 16.70 23.73
N GLN A 141 -1.95 16.75 22.62
CA GLN A 141 -2.48 17.03 21.29
C GLN A 141 -3.20 15.83 20.66
N LYS A 142 -2.96 14.62 21.16
CA LYS A 142 -3.40 13.34 20.58
C LYS A 142 -3.03 13.21 19.10
N ALA A 143 -1.88 13.75 18.72
CA ALA A 143 -1.44 13.81 17.34
C ALA A 143 0.09 13.79 17.27
N VAL A 144 0.64 13.21 16.21
CA VAL A 144 2.07 13.22 15.89
C VAL A 144 2.27 13.58 14.43
N THR A 145 3.40 14.18 14.08
CA THR A 145 3.73 14.43 12.67
C THR A 145 4.01 13.12 11.93
N LYS A 146 3.87 13.12 10.60
CA LYS A 146 4.22 11.95 9.79
C LYS A 146 5.68 11.55 9.99
N LEU A 147 6.60 12.51 9.97
CA LEU A 147 8.03 12.26 10.19
C LEU A 147 8.29 11.57 11.53
N ARG A 148 7.73 12.12 12.61
CA ARG A 148 7.86 11.55 13.97
C ARG A 148 7.41 10.10 14.03
N TYR A 149 6.26 9.80 13.43
CA TYR A 149 5.71 8.43 13.39
C TYR A 149 6.60 7.48 12.56
N MET A 150 7.09 7.93 11.41
CA MET A 150 7.97 7.12 10.57
C MET A 150 9.28 6.81 11.28
N GLN A 151 9.91 7.79 11.92
CA GLN A 151 11.13 7.57 12.72
C GLN A 151 10.90 6.61 13.88
N PHE A 152 9.75 6.71 14.57
CA PHE A 152 9.36 5.73 15.60
C PHE A 152 9.28 4.31 15.03
N ARG A 153 8.59 4.11 13.90
CA ARG A 153 8.48 2.80 13.24
C ARG A 153 9.84 2.25 12.80
N GLU A 154 10.72 3.11 12.32
CA GLU A 154 12.05 2.72 11.86
C GLU A 154 12.93 2.25 13.03
N GLN A 155 12.86 2.93 14.18
CA GLN A 155 13.58 2.56 15.41
C GLN A 155 13.03 1.30 16.07
N GLN A 156 11.72 1.06 15.99
CA GLN A 156 11.06 -0.12 16.54
C GLN A 156 11.15 -1.36 15.64
N SER A 157 11.89 -1.28 14.54
CA SER A 157 12.01 -2.38 13.57
C SER A 157 13.45 -2.58 13.10
N SER A 158 13.64 -3.52 12.18
CA SER A 158 14.93 -3.76 11.53
C SER A 158 15.28 -2.72 10.46
N THR A 159 14.45 -1.70 10.22
CA THR A 159 14.70 -0.70 9.17
C THR A 159 16.05 -0.01 9.34
N CYS A 160 16.33 0.57 10.52
CA CYS A 160 17.60 1.30 10.73
C CYS A 160 18.84 0.39 10.72
N SER A 161 18.70 -0.86 11.16
CA SER A 161 19.84 -1.78 11.36
C SER A 161 20.10 -2.72 10.18
N ARG A 162 19.07 -3.04 9.38
CA ARG A 162 19.14 -4.02 8.27
C ARG A 162 18.60 -3.50 6.95
N GLY A 163 18.03 -2.30 6.90
CA GLY A 163 17.51 -1.71 5.65
C GLY A 163 16.22 -2.34 5.13
N PHE A 164 15.49 -3.05 5.97
CA PHE A 164 14.13 -3.54 5.66
C PHE A 164 13.35 -3.85 6.94
N ARG A 165 12.02 -4.02 6.82
CA ARG A 165 11.18 -4.61 7.87
C ARG A 165 10.00 -5.37 7.26
N ILE A 166 9.55 -6.41 7.95
CA ILE A 166 8.30 -7.11 7.61
C ILE A 166 7.13 -6.21 8.04
N GLU A 167 6.28 -5.80 7.11
CA GLU A 167 5.10 -4.98 7.41
C GLU A 167 3.90 -5.86 7.76
N ALA A 168 3.72 -6.96 7.02
CA ALA A 168 2.62 -7.89 7.21
C ALA A 168 2.96 -9.25 6.62
N MET A 169 2.30 -10.30 7.13
CA MET A 169 2.36 -11.62 6.53
C MET A 169 1.02 -12.33 6.68
N LYS A 170 0.61 -13.03 5.62
CA LYS A 170 -0.45 -14.04 5.68
C LYS A 170 0.22 -15.39 5.50
N VAL A 171 0.25 -16.13 6.59
CA VAL A 171 0.66 -17.53 6.63
C VAL A 171 -0.52 -18.30 7.17
N ARG A 172 -0.79 -19.48 6.61
CA ARG A 172 -1.85 -20.33 7.13
C ARG A 172 -1.51 -20.79 8.57
N LYS A 173 -2.55 -21.00 9.39
CA LYS A 173 -2.47 -21.82 10.60
C LYS A 173 -2.62 -23.29 10.29
#